data_AF-A0A920M8M6-F1
#
_entry.id   AF-A0A920M8M6-F1
#
_cell.length_a   1.000
_cell.length_b   1.000
_cell.length_c   1.000
_cell.angle_alpha   90.00
_cell.angle_beta   90.00
_cell.angle_gamma   90.00
#
_symmetry.space_group_name_H-M   'P 1'
#
loop_
_entity.id
_entity.type
_entity.pdbx_description
1 polymer ?
#
loop_
_entity_poly.entity_id
_entity_poly.type
_entity_poly.pdbx_seq_one_letter_code
_entity_poly.pdbx_strand_id
1 'polypeptide(L)'
;MTFGGALSFLRRNYSRNLTDIDIAVTGIPFDMATSNRPGTRLGPRAIRAASVGLAELEAYPFGFDPFQYLKVIDYGDCFIDYGYPNQALTRLKSTLSKSLKPEQ
;
A
#
# COMPACT_ATOMS: atom_id res chain seq x y z
N MET A 1 -16.35 -2.47 11.86
CA MET A 1 -16.53 -1.15 12.52
C MET A 1 -15.86 -0.09 11.65
N THR A 2 -16.64 0.65 10.87
CA THR A 2 -16.13 1.53 9.80
C THR A 2 -15.34 2.72 10.33
N PHE A 3 -15.73 3.27 11.49
CA PHE A 3 -15.14 4.48 12.08
C PHE A 3 -14.05 4.23 13.15
N GLY A 4 -13.65 2.97 13.37
CA GLY A 4 -12.62 2.59 14.34
C GLY A 4 -11.66 1.53 13.80
N GLY A 5 -10.76 1.05 14.65
CA GLY A 5 -9.79 -0.01 14.33
C GLY A 5 -8.60 0.44 13.47
N ALA A 6 -7.65 -0.48 13.25
CA ALA A 6 -6.43 -0.22 12.49
C ALA A 6 -6.70 0.12 11.01
N LEU A 7 -6.00 1.12 10.48
CA LEU A 7 -6.22 1.69 9.15
C LEU A 7 -5.22 1.16 8.11
N SER A 8 -5.19 -0.16 7.93
CA SER A 8 -4.55 -0.75 6.75
C SER A 8 -5.44 -0.59 5.51
N PHE A 9 -4.84 -0.70 4.33
CA PHE A 9 -5.56 -0.68 3.06
C PHE A 9 -6.63 -1.78 3.05
N LEU A 10 -7.89 -1.39 2.85
CA LEU A 10 -9.05 -2.29 2.87
C LEU A 10 -9.08 -3.24 4.07
N ARG A 11 -8.59 -2.78 5.24
CA ARG A 11 -8.51 -3.58 6.48
C ARG A 11 -7.73 -4.90 6.31
N ARG A 12 -6.74 -4.95 5.41
CA ARG A 12 -5.88 -6.13 5.22
C ARG A 12 -4.82 -6.24 6.31
N ASN A 13 -4.29 -7.44 6.51
CA ASN A 13 -3.31 -7.66 7.56
C ASN A 13 -2.05 -6.84 7.27
N TYR A 14 -1.56 -6.13 8.29
CA TYR A 14 -0.21 -5.57 8.22
C TYR A 14 0.80 -6.70 8.30
N SER A 15 1.62 -6.84 7.26
CA SER A 15 2.65 -7.88 7.23
C SER A 15 3.79 -7.48 6.31
N ARG A 16 5.02 -7.80 6.70
CA ARG A 16 6.19 -7.76 5.81
C ARG A 16 6.56 -9.16 5.28
N ASN A 17 5.84 -10.20 5.71
CA ASN A 17 6.01 -11.55 5.20
C ASN A 17 5.24 -11.70 3.88
N LEU A 18 5.96 -12.07 2.83
CA LEU A 18 5.47 -12.23 1.46
C LEU A 18 5.28 -13.70 1.07
N THR A 19 5.59 -14.65 1.96
CA THR A 19 5.36 -16.07 1.75
C THR A 19 3.89 -16.33 1.54
N ASP A 20 3.54 -17.02 0.45
CA ASP A 20 2.16 -17.40 0.13
C ASP A 20 1.18 -16.21 0.04
N ILE A 21 1.67 -15.06 -0.42
CA ILE A 21 0.86 -13.87 -0.70
C ILE A 21 0.69 -13.69 -2.21
N ASP A 22 -0.52 -13.32 -2.63
CA ASP A 22 -0.85 -13.01 -4.02
C ASP A 22 -0.60 -11.54 -4.32
N ILE A 23 -1.03 -10.64 -3.41
CA ILE A 23 -0.91 -9.19 -3.59
C ILE A 23 -0.38 -8.54 -2.31
N ALA A 24 0.68 -7.75 -2.45
CA ALA A 24 1.19 -6.88 -1.41
C ALA A 24 0.95 -5.42 -1.78
N VAL A 25 0.11 -4.72 -1.00
CA VAL A 25 -0.13 -3.29 -1.18
C VAL A 25 0.92 -2.50 -0.42
N THR A 26 1.67 -1.65 -1.11
CA THR A 26 2.68 -0.78 -0.48
C THR A 26 2.46 0.67 -0.88
N GLY A 27 2.64 1.59 0.06
CA GLY A 27 2.65 3.02 -0.23
C GLY A 27 4.06 3.52 -0.56
N ILE A 28 4.14 4.47 -1.49
CA ILE A 28 5.36 5.23 -1.76
C ILE A 28 5.10 6.69 -1.34
N PRO A 29 5.44 7.09 -0.10
CA PRO A 29 5.19 8.43 0.39
C PRO A 29 6.25 9.39 -0.19
N PHE A 30 6.12 9.79 -1.45
CA PHE A 30 7.11 10.65 -2.12
C PHE A 30 6.43 11.76 -2.93
N ASP A 31 6.98 12.98 -2.84
CA ASP A 31 6.53 14.13 -3.61
C ASP A 31 7.66 15.13 -3.94
N MET A 32 8.94 14.78 -3.71
CA MET A 32 10.05 15.72 -3.96
C MET A 32 10.28 15.99 -5.47
N ALA A 33 9.60 15.25 -6.34
CA ALA A 33 9.59 15.48 -7.78
C ALA A 33 8.44 16.39 -8.27
N THR A 34 7.55 16.87 -7.38
CA THR A 34 6.48 17.79 -7.79
C THR A 34 7.04 19.16 -8.13
N SER A 35 6.56 19.77 -9.22
CA SER A 35 7.03 21.09 -9.70
C SER A 35 6.29 22.29 -9.07
N ASN A 36 5.16 22.06 -8.40
CA ASN A 36 4.34 23.13 -7.83
C ASN A 36 3.84 22.76 -6.42
N ARG A 37 2.64 22.19 -6.30
CA ARG A 37 2.01 21.91 -5.00
C ARG A 37 2.46 20.54 -4.45
N PRO A 38 3.19 20.49 -3.33
CA PRO A 38 3.54 19.23 -2.67
C PRO A 38 2.33 18.66 -1.89
N GLY A 39 2.44 17.42 -1.41
CA GLY A 39 1.43 16.80 -0.55
C GLY A 39 1.19 15.32 -0.84
N THR A 40 1.58 14.80 -2.01
CA THR A 40 1.35 13.39 -2.38
C THR A 40 2.09 12.41 -1.48
N ARG A 41 3.10 12.85 -0.72
CA ARG A 41 3.73 12.02 0.31
C ARG A 41 2.76 11.54 1.40
N LEU A 42 1.66 12.27 1.64
CA LEU A 42 0.60 11.88 2.59
C LEU A 42 -0.47 11.00 1.95
N GLY A 43 -0.43 10.83 0.62
CA GLY A 43 -1.40 10.08 -0.18
C GLY A 43 -1.64 8.66 0.31
N PRO A 44 -0.60 7.82 0.55
CA PRO A 44 -0.80 6.45 1.03
C PRO A 44 -1.63 6.37 2.31
N ARG A 45 -1.36 7.25 3.28
CA ARG A 45 -2.14 7.31 4.53
C ARG A 45 -3.59 7.74 4.27
N ALA A 46 -3.80 8.74 3.42
CA ALA A 46 -5.13 9.22 3.07
C ALA A 46 -5.96 8.14 2.36
N ILE A 47 -5.38 7.40 1.42
CA ILE A 47 -6.04 6.30 0.70
C ILE A 47 -6.44 5.19 1.68
N ARG A 48 -5.56 4.79 2.59
CA ARG A 48 -5.90 3.78 3.61
C ARG A 48 -7.09 4.21 4.46
N ALA A 49 -7.09 5.45 4.95
CA ALA A 49 -8.20 5.99 5.73
C ALA A 49 -9.51 6.08 4.93
N ALA A 50 -9.45 6.44 3.65
CA ALA A 50 -10.62 6.51 2.77
C ALA A 50 -11.17 5.11 2.39
N SER A 51 -10.31 4.08 2.41
CA SER A 51 -10.67 2.72 1.98
C SER A 51 -11.64 1.99 2.93
N VAL A 52 -11.92 2.53 4.12
CA VAL A 52 -12.68 1.83 5.16
C VAL A 52 -14.11 1.48 4.75
N GLY A 53 -14.78 2.32 3.96
CA GLY A 53 -16.13 2.05 3.48
C GLY A 53 -16.16 0.96 2.40
N LEU A 54 -15.10 0.84 1.59
CA LEU A 54 -14.96 -0.21 0.58
C LEU A 54 -14.68 -1.58 1.19
N ALA A 55 -14.21 -1.64 2.44
CA ALA A 55 -13.94 -2.89 3.14
C ALA A 55 -15.16 -3.46 3.87
N GLU A 56 -16.29 -2.76 3.88
CA GLU A 56 -17.49 -3.11 4.66
C GLU A 56 -18.43 -4.04 3.90
N LEU A 57 -18.51 -3.90 2.57
CA LEU A 57 -19.42 -4.63 1.71
C LEU A 57 -18.65 -5.36 0.61
N GLU A 58 -19.34 -6.28 -0.06
CA GLU A 58 -18.82 -6.92 -1.27
C GLU A 58 -18.49 -5.88 -2.34
N ALA A 59 -17.50 -6.19 -3.17
CA ALA A 59 -17.02 -5.26 -4.18
C ALA A 59 -18.09 -5.08 -5.27
N TYR A 60 -18.65 -3.88 -5.41
CA TYR A 60 -19.55 -3.54 -6.51
C TYR A 60 -18.75 -3.24 -7.80
N PRO A 61 -19.24 -3.63 -9.00
CA PRO A 61 -20.47 -4.37 -9.31
C PRO A 61 -20.32 -5.90 -9.25
N PHE A 62 -19.19 -6.40 -8.75
CA PHE A 62 -18.81 -7.81 -8.84
C PHE A 62 -19.62 -8.73 -7.91
N GLY A 63 -20.08 -8.24 -6.76
CA GLY A 63 -20.95 -9.00 -5.84
C GLY A 63 -20.24 -10.17 -5.15
N PHE A 64 -18.94 -10.04 -4.89
CA PHE A 64 -18.19 -10.98 -4.05
C PHE A 64 -17.09 -10.26 -3.25
N ASP A 65 -16.60 -10.91 -2.19
CA ASP A 65 -15.41 -10.48 -1.45
C ASP A 65 -14.13 -11.00 -2.14
N PRO A 66 -13.30 -10.13 -2.76
CA PRO A 66 -12.08 -10.57 -3.45
C PRO A 66 -11.08 -11.25 -2.51
N PHE A 67 -11.15 -10.98 -1.21
CA PHE A 67 -10.20 -11.53 -0.24
C PHE A 67 -10.51 -12.97 0.18
N GLN A 68 -11.63 -13.54 -0.28
CA GLN A 68 -11.86 -14.98 -0.22
C GLN A 68 -11.01 -15.76 -1.24
N TYR A 69 -10.58 -15.09 -2.31
CA TYR A 69 -9.85 -15.70 -3.43
C TYR A 69 -8.39 -15.23 -3.51
N LEU A 70 -8.08 -14.07 -2.95
CA LEU A 70 -6.76 -13.45 -3.00
C LEU A 70 -6.20 -13.22 -1.60
N LYS A 71 -4.98 -13.72 -1.37
CA LYS A 71 -4.21 -13.47 -0.16
C LYS A 71 -3.55 -12.10 -0.28
N VAL A 72 -4.19 -11.08 0.28
CA VAL A 72 -3.76 -9.68 0.21
C VAL A 72 -3.26 -9.18 1.56
N ILE A 73 -2.10 -8.51 1.56
CA ILE A 73 -1.54 -7.83 2.74
C ILE A 73 -1.36 -6.33 2.48
N ASP A 74 -1.38 -5.55 3.56
CA ASP A 74 -0.80 -4.20 3.56
C ASP A 74 0.66 -4.32 4.02
N TYR A 75 1.58 -4.13 3.06
CA TYR A 75 3.01 -4.18 3.29
C TYR A 75 3.52 -2.93 4.02
N GLY A 76 2.68 -1.94 4.28
CA GLY A 76 3.07 -0.65 4.81
C GLY A 76 3.70 0.22 3.73
N ASP A 77 4.70 1.03 4.10
CA ASP A 77 5.28 2.00 3.18
C ASP A 77 6.74 1.69 2.88
N CYS A 78 7.20 2.11 1.70
CA CYS A 78 8.62 2.21 1.36
C CYS A 78 9.21 3.33 2.20
N PHE A 79 10.25 3.02 2.98
CA PHE A 79 10.99 4.04 3.70
C PHE A 79 11.74 4.94 2.72
N ILE A 80 11.57 6.25 2.86
CA ILE A 80 12.28 7.27 2.09
C ILE A 80 12.97 8.21 3.08
N ASP A 81 14.26 8.40 2.87
CA ASP A 81 15.02 9.40 3.61
C ASP A 81 14.91 10.75 2.89
N TYR A 82 14.15 11.68 3.47
CA TYR A 82 13.94 13.00 2.90
C TYR A 82 15.16 13.92 3.00
N GLY A 83 16.16 13.58 3.82
CA GLY A 83 17.44 14.28 3.88
C GLY A 83 18.34 13.99 2.68
N TYR A 84 18.12 12.86 1.99
CA TYR A 84 18.91 12.40 0.86
C TYR A 84 18.03 12.03 -0.35
N PRO A 85 17.43 13.02 -1.05
CA PRO A 85 16.50 12.79 -2.15
C PRO A 85 17.07 11.97 -3.31
N ASN A 86 18.36 12.13 -3.58
CA ASN A 86 19.08 11.37 -4.60
C ASN A 86 19.07 9.85 -4.34
N GLN A 87 18.85 9.42 -3.09
CA GLN A 87 18.74 8.00 -2.73
C GLN A 87 17.32 7.43 -2.89
N ALA A 88 16.29 8.27 -3.10
CA ALA A 88 14.90 7.84 -3.12
C ALA A 88 14.63 6.73 -4.15
N LEU A 89 15.19 6.87 -5.36
CA LEU A 89 15.06 5.85 -6.41
C LEU A 89 15.71 4.52 -6.03
N THR A 90 16.89 4.57 -5.39
CA THR A 90 17.59 3.37 -4.91
C THR A 90 16.78 2.64 -3.85
N ARG A 91 16.18 3.38 -2.90
CA ARG A 91 15.32 2.81 -1.84
C ARG A 91 14.04 2.19 -2.41
N LEU A 92 13.43 2.85 -3.40
CA LEU A 92 12.26 2.34 -4.11
C LEU A 92 12.59 1.01 -4.80
N LYS A 93 13.65 0.98 -5.62
CA LYS A 93 14.09 -0.25 -6.31
C LYS A 93 14.36 -1.40 -5.34
N SER A 94 15.06 -1.12 -4.24
CA SER A 94 15.36 -2.13 -3.20
C SER A 94 14.12 -2.66 -2.50
N THR A 95 13.07 -1.84 -2.34
CA THR A 95 11.81 -2.28 -1.75
C THR A 95 11.05 -3.16 -2.73
N LEU A 96 10.94 -2.75 -3.99
CA LEU A 96 10.25 -3.51 -5.03
C LEU A 96 10.91 -4.85 -5.31
N SER A 97 12.25 -4.91 -5.32
CA SER A 97 12.98 -6.16 -5.57
C SER A 97 12.74 -7.24 -4.51
N LYS A 98 12.29 -6.86 -3.30
CA LYS A 98 11.91 -7.82 -2.25
C LYS A 98 10.50 -8.39 -2.46
N SER A 99 9.64 -7.63 -3.15
CA SER A 99 8.22 -7.94 -3.33
C SER A 99 7.91 -8.67 -4.62
N LEU A 100 8.80 -8.58 -5.62
CA LEU A 100 8.65 -9.27 -6.89
C LEU A 100 9.08 -10.73 -6.73
N LYS A 101 8.16 -11.67 -6.98
CA LYS A 101 8.55 -13.06 -7.28
C LYS A 101 9.31 -13.01 -8.62
N PRO A 102 10.43 -13.76 -8.79
CA PRO A 102 11.06 -13.87 -10.10
C PRO A 102 10.02 -14.33 -11.12
N GLU A 103 9.96 -13.68 -12.28
CA GLU A 103 9.07 -14.08 -13.37
C GLU A 103 9.26 -15.58 -13.65
N GLN A 104 8.14 -16.32 -13.73
CA GLN A 104 8.10 -17.68 -14.25
C GLN A 104 8.11 -17.65 -15.77
#